data_AF-A0A820M9T9-F1
#
_entry.id   AF-A0A820M9T9-F1
#
_cell.length_a   1.000
_cell.length_b   1.000
_cell.length_c   1.000
_cell.angle_alpha   90.00
_cell.angle_beta   90.00
_cell.angle_gamma   90.00
#
_symmetry.space_group_name_H-M   'P 1'
#
loop_
_entity.id
_entity.type
_entity.pdbx_description
1 polymer ?
#
loop_
_entity_poly.entity_id
_entity_poly.type
_entity_poly.pdbx_seq_one_letter_code
_entity_poly.pdbx_strand_id
1 'polypeptide(L)'
;LQDNKNDTEHPLHYVQIGTWNTGKLSLNTSSIRFFADQRSLNQINIRQFCSEACPIGHIKKYTDEERCCWKCHPCVNAIVLDEATCFTCPTGFAPNEDQTACGLLPITTINFRHPLSIIICFVAGIGILISFFVVYIFIRFNGTPVVKSTTRELSYLILMGILFCHLTA
;
A
#
# COMPACT_ATOMS: atom_id res chain seq x y z
N LEU A 1 43.78 26.66 47.11
CA LEU A 1 42.73 27.60 46.70
C LEU A 1 41.42 27.04 47.21
N GLN A 2 40.77 27.79 48.09
CA GLN A 2 39.54 27.42 48.78
C GLN A 2 38.39 27.49 47.76
N ASP A 3 37.65 26.39 47.59
CA ASP A 3 36.28 26.47 47.06
C ASP A 3 35.34 25.93 48.12
N ASN A 4 34.52 26.84 48.61
CA ASN A 4 33.49 26.63 49.63
C ASN A 4 32.25 26.11 48.91
N LYS A 5 31.89 24.84 49.15
CA LYS A 5 30.62 24.29 48.67
C LYS A 5 29.92 23.55 49.82
N ASN A 6 29.05 24.29 50.51
CA ASN A 6 28.00 23.76 51.36
C ASN A 6 26.97 23.02 50.49
N ASP A 7 27.29 21.79 50.11
CA ASP A 7 26.29 20.78 49.74
C ASP A 7 26.53 19.58 50.65
N THR A 8 25.48 19.09 51.30
CA THR A 8 25.51 17.86 52.11
C THR A 8 25.99 16.69 51.24
N GLU A 9 27.30 16.46 51.25
CA GLU A 9 27.96 15.43 50.46
C GLU A 9 27.74 14.08 51.15
N HIS A 10 26.68 13.36 50.76
CA HIS A 10 26.52 11.98 51.17
C HIS A 10 27.69 11.16 50.59
N PRO A 11 28.48 10.46 51.42
CA PRO A 11 29.60 9.67 50.92
C PRO A 11 29.07 8.55 50.03
N LEU A 12 29.52 8.53 48.77
CA LEU A 12 29.22 7.46 47.83
C LEU A 12 29.91 6.17 48.33
N HIS A 13 29.13 5.10 48.51
CA HIS A 13 29.64 3.80 48.93
C HIS A 13 29.38 2.74 47.86
N TYR A 14 30.36 1.86 47.62
CA TYR A 14 30.24 0.76 46.68
C TYR A 14 29.35 -0.35 47.26
N VAL A 15 28.33 -0.77 46.50
CA VAL A 15 27.46 -1.89 46.89
C VAL A 15 27.73 -3.06 45.95
N GLN A 16 27.93 -4.25 46.51
CA GLN A 16 28.05 -5.46 45.71
C GLN A 16 26.68 -5.84 45.13
N ILE A 17 26.56 -5.75 43.80
CA ILE A 17 25.29 -5.99 43.08
C ILE A 17 25.21 -7.37 42.41
N GLY A 18 26.23 -8.22 42.52
CA GLY A 18 26.23 -9.55 41.93
C GLY A 18 27.52 -10.33 42.06
N THR A 19 27.52 -11.56 41.54
CA THR A 19 28.65 -12.48 41.46
C THR A 19 28.73 -13.12 40.07
N TRP A 20 29.93 -13.47 39.64
CA TRP A 20 30.17 -14.15 38.37
C TRP A 20 30.98 -15.42 38.61
N ASN A 21 30.40 -16.58 38.30
CA ASN A 21 31.07 -17.87 38.40
C ASN A 21 30.93 -18.63 37.08
N THR A 22 32.06 -18.94 36.42
CA THR A 22 32.15 -19.83 35.24
C THR A 22 31.02 -19.65 34.20
N GLY A 23 30.83 -18.41 33.73
CA GLY A 23 29.82 -18.09 32.71
C GLY A 23 28.41 -17.81 33.22
N LYS A 24 28.16 -17.96 34.54
CA LYS A 24 26.89 -17.60 35.17
C LYS A 24 27.01 -16.30 35.93
N LEU A 25 26.36 -15.27 35.41
CA LEU A 25 26.13 -14.00 36.11
C LEU A 25 24.93 -14.14 37.05
N SER A 26 25.13 -13.89 38.34
CA SER A 26 24.04 -13.72 39.30
C SER A 26 24.03 -12.25 39.74
N LEU A 27 23.05 -11.49 39.23
CA LEU A 27 22.92 -10.06 39.51
C LEU A 27 21.68 -9.81 40.37
N ASN A 28 21.84 -9.02 41.43
CA ASN A 28 20.74 -8.52 42.23
C ASN A 28 20.26 -7.18 41.67
N THR A 29 19.32 -7.22 40.74
CA THR A 29 18.77 -6.05 40.05
C THR A 29 18.10 -5.05 41.01
N SER A 30 17.60 -5.50 42.17
CA SER A 30 16.97 -4.62 43.17
C SER A 30 17.95 -3.68 43.89
N SER A 31 19.24 -4.02 43.88
CA SER A 31 20.30 -3.20 44.49
C SER A 31 20.86 -2.14 43.56
N ILE A 32 20.48 -2.17 42.28
CA ILE A 32 20.95 -1.24 41.25
C ILE A 32 20.03 -0.02 41.24
N ARG A 33 20.58 1.15 41.54
CA ARG A 33 19.86 2.43 41.47
C ARG A 33 20.29 3.17 40.22
N PHE A 34 19.37 3.33 39.28
CA PHE A 34 19.56 4.22 38.14
C PHE A 34 19.01 5.61 38.50
N PHE A 35 19.71 6.67 38.12
CA PHE A 35 19.16 8.03 38.19
C PHE A 35 18.07 8.17 37.12
N ALA A 36 16.83 7.85 37.47
CA ALA A 36 15.66 8.09 36.64
C ALA A 36 14.68 8.96 37.43
N ASP A 37 14.33 10.12 36.85
CA ASP A 37 13.29 11.00 37.37
C ASP A 37 12.00 10.22 37.67
N GLN A 38 11.37 10.54 38.80
CA GLN A 38 10.45 9.69 39.55
C GLN A 38 9.04 9.55 38.93
N ARG A 39 8.90 9.65 37.60
CA ARG A 39 7.61 9.47 36.91
C ARG A 39 7.45 8.15 36.15
N SER A 40 8.46 7.30 36.11
CA SER A 40 8.37 6.03 35.35
C SER A 40 9.25 4.93 35.93
N LEU A 41 8.99 4.57 37.18
CA LEU A 41 9.70 3.50 37.91
C LEU A 41 9.36 2.08 37.42
N ASN A 42 8.62 1.93 36.31
CA ASN A 42 8.27 0.64 35.72
C ASN A 42 8.97 0.36 34.36
N GLN A 43 9.85 1.25 33.90
CA GLN A 43 10.52 1.08 32.60
C GLN A 43 11.95 1.62 32.62
N ILE A 44 12.76 1.15 33.55
CA ILE A 44 14.20 1.37 33.50
C ILE A 44 14.80 0.33 32.55
N ASN A 45 14.73 0.64 31.26
CA ASN A 45 15.44 -0.10 30.22
C ASN A 45 16.31 0.91 29.47
N ILE A 46 17.58 1.03 29.86
CA ILE A 46 18.58 1.79 29.09
C ILE A 46 18.91 0.92 27.87
N ARG A 47 17.98 0.80 26.93
CA ARG A 47 18.19 0.11 25.65
C ARG A 47 18.97 1.04 24.75
N GLN A 48 20.28 0.84 24.67
CA GLN A 48 21.14 1.50 23.69
C GLN A 48 21.06 0.76 22.35
N PHE A 49 19.87 0.70 21.75
CA PHE A 49 19.72 0.25 20.36
C PHE A 49 19.75 1.47 19.44
N CYS A 50 20.53 1.36 18.36
CA CYS A 50 20.65 2.35 17.30
C CYS A 50 19.38 2.45 16.44
N SER A 51 18.61 1.36 16.38
CA SER A 51 17.50 1.18 15.45
C SER A 51 16.31 0.55 16.17
N GLU A 52 15.12 1.07 15.88
CA GLU A 52 13.86 0.54 16.40
C GLU A 52 13.39 -0.70 15.61
N ALA A 53 12.42 -1.42 16.18
CA ALA A 53 11.78 -2.54 15.49
C ALA A 53 11.00 -2.02 14.27
N CYS A 54 11.20 -2.65 13.11
CA CYS A 54 10.52 -2.22 11.89
C CYS A 54 9.02 -2.55 11.93
N PRO A 55 8.17 -1.68 11.37
CA PRO A 55 6.75 -1.97 11.20
C PRO A 55 6.54 -3.10 10.18
N ILE A 56 5.33 -3.68 10.21
CA ILE A 56 4.93 -4.74 9.28
C ILE A 56 5.08 -4.23 7.83
N GLY A 57 5.55 -5.10 6.93
CA GLY A 57 5.79 -4.75 5.52
C GLY A 57 7.12 -4.05 5.23
N HIS A 58 8.03 -3.98 6.22
CA HIS A 58 9.36 -3.41 6.06
C HIS A 58 10.44 -4.44 6.34
N ILE A 59 11.54 -4.36 5.60
CA ILE A 59 12.76 -5.16 5.82
C ILE A 59 13.83 -4.33 6.52
N LYS A 60 14.66 -5.00 7.32
CA LYS A 60 15.86 -4.44 7.95
C LYS A 60 16.98 -4.41 6.91
N LYS A 61 17.40 -3.22 6.53
CA LYS A 61 18.60 -3.01 5.71
C LYS A 61 19.73 -2.53 6.60
N TYR A 62 20.71 -3.40 6.85
CA TYR A 62 21.91 -3.05 7.62
C TYR A 62 22.74 -1.99 6.87
N THR A 63 23.29 -1.03 7.60
CA THR A 63 24.17 -0.01 7.04
C THR A 63 25.63 -0.51 7.07
N ASP A 64 26.38 -0.30 5.99
CA ASP A 64 27.76 -0.78 5.85
C ASP A 64 28.73 -0.19 6.89
N GLU A 65 28.41 1.00 7.42
CA GLU A 65 29.22 1.69 8.43
C GLU A 65 29.06 1.09 9.84
N GLU A 66 27.94 0.44 10.15
CA GLU A 66 27.61 -0.05 11.50
C GLU A 66 26.84 -1.38 11.46
N ARG A 67 27.51 -2.49 11.80
CA ARG A 67 26.93 -3.86 11.69
C ARG A 67 25.68 -4.11 12.56
N CYS A 68 25.43 -3.28 13.57
CA CYS A 68 24.30 -3.43 14.49
C CYS A 68 23.14 -2.47 14.20
N CYS A 69 23.31 -1.53 13.25
CA CYS A 69 22.29 -0.57 12.89
C CYS A 69 21.60 -0.99 11.59
N TRP A 70 20.29 -0.86 11.56
CA TRP A 70 19.47 -1.11 10.37
C TRP A 70 18.52 0.05 10.11
N LYS A 71 18.17 0.20 8.83
CA LYS A 71 17.10 1.10 8.39
C LYS A 71 15.95 0.26 7.85
N CYS A 72 14.73 0.63 8.21
CA CYS A 72 13.54 -0.02 7.70
C CYS A 72 13.28 0.44 6.26
N HIS A 73 13.15 -0.51 5.35
CA HIS A 73 12.85 -0.25 3.95
C HIS A 73 11.50 -0.89 3.58
N PRO A 74 10.56 -0.16 2.96
CA PRO A 74 9.25 -0.70 2.62
C PRO A 74 9.34 -1.69 1.45
N CYS A 75 8.61 -2.80 1.53
CA CYS A 75 8.38 -3.68 0.39
C CYS A 75 7.15 -3.17 -0.41
N VAL A 76 7.36 -2.82 -1.69
CA VAL A 76 6.27 -2.41 -2.59
C VAL A 76 5.84 -3.61 -3.42
N ASN A 77 4.56 -4.01 -3.33
CA ASN A 77 4.00 -5.17 -4.05
C ASN A 77 4.73 -6.50 -3.79
N ALA A 78 5.37 -6.62 -2.63
CA ALA A 78 6.13 -7.79 -2.23
C ALA A 78 5.82 -8.13 -0.77
N ILE A 79 5.95 -9.41 -0.41
CA ILE A 79 5.85 -9.90 0.96
C ILE A 79 7.22 -9.92 1.62
N VAL A 80 7.25 -9.81 2.95
CA VAL A 80 8.47 -10.00 3.75
C VAL A 80 8.66 -11.50 3.97
N LEU A 81 9.70 -12.10 3.37
CA LEU A 81 9.98 -13.54 3.50
C LEU A 81 10.95 -13.84 4.65
N ASP A 82 11.87 -12.91 4.88
CA ASP A 82 12.84 -12.94 5.98
C ASP A 82 13.12 -11.49 6.43
N GLU A 83 13.69 -11.30 7.61
CA GLU A 83 13.87 -9.95 8.20
C GLU A 83 14.65 -8.98 7.30
N ALA A 84 15.39 -9.47 6.29
CA ALA A 84 16.21 -8.67 5.37
C ALA A 84 15.81 -8.77 3.89
N THR A 85 14.80 -9.56 3.49
CA THR A 85 14.49 -9.78 2.06
C THR A 85 13.00 -9.65 1.72
N CYS A 86 12.72 -8.91 0.63
CA CYS A 86 11.39 -8.82 0.03
C CYS A 86 11.25 -9.86 -1.08
N PHE A 87 10.07 -10.45 -1.20
CA PHE A 87 9.72 -11.41 -2.25
C PHE A 87 8.47 -10.98 -3.00
N THR A 88 8.54 -10.93 -4.32
CA THR A 88 7.41 -10.54 -5.16
C THR A 88 6.48 -11.73 -5.39
N CYS A 89 5.18 -11.53 -5.20
CA CYS A 89 4.18 -12.57 -5.42
C CYS A 89 4.12 -12.98 -6.92
N PRO A 90 3.80 -14.26 -7.21
CA PRO A 90 3.62 -14.74 -8.58
C PRO A 90 2.43 -14.07 -9.27
N THR A 91 2.40 -14.10 -10.60
CA THR A 91 1.35 -13.50 -11.41
C THR A 91 -0.04 -14.01 -11.01
N GLY A 92 -0.98 -13.09 -10.75
CA GLY A 92 -2.33 -13.41 -10.27
C GLY A 92 -2.50 -13.35 -8.75
N PHE A 93 -1.42 -13.10 -8.01
CA PHE A 93 -1.44 -12.91 -6.57
C PHE A 93 -0.93 -11.51 -6.19
N ALA A 94 -1.53 -10.92 -5.18
CA ALA A 94 -1.12 -9.65 -4.59
C ALA A 94 -0.83 -9.85 -3.09
N PRO A 95 0.12 -9.10 -2.50
CA PRO A 95 0.33 -9.15 -1.07
C PRO A 95 -0.94 -8.69 -0.34
N ASN A 96 -1.28 -9.39 0.75
CA ASN A 96 -2.33 -8.96 1.66
C ASN A 96 -1.96 -7.62 2.34
N GLU A 97 -2.93 -6.98 3.00
CA GLU A 97 -2.76 -5.69 3.70
C GLU A 97 -1.62 -5.75 4.74
N ASP A 98 -1.44 -6.91 5.39
CA ASP A 98 -0.35 -7.18 6.33
C ASP A 98 0.99 -7.53 5.65
N GLN A 99 1.07 -7.60 4.32
CA GLN A 99 2.25 -7.96 3.53
C GLN A 99 3.00 -9.25 3.99
N THR A 100 2.31 -10.15 4.70
CA THR A 100 2.84 -11.41 5.22
C THR A 100 2.60 -12.59 4.29
N ALA A 101 1.55 -12.51 3.46
CA ALA A 101 1.16 -13.59 2.57
C ALA A 101 0.66 -13.05 1.22
N CYS A 102 0.83 -13.87 0.18
CA CYS A 102 0.27 -13.61 -1.14
C CYS A 102 -1.19 -14.07 -1.18
N GLY A 103 -2.12 -13.13 -1.30
CA GLY A 103 -3.52 -13.38 -1.57
C GLY A 103 -3.81 -13.45 -3.06
N LEU A 104 -4.89 -14.15 -3.44
CA LEU A 104 -5.36 -14.15 -4.82
C LEU A 104 -5.92 -12.76 -5.16
N LEU A 105 -5.53 -12.21 -6.31
CA LEU A 105 -6.07 -10.94 -6.77
C LEU A 105 -7.58 -11.13 -7.04
N PRO A 106 -8.46 -10.36 -6.37
CA PRO A 106 -9.90 -10.52 -6.58
C PRO A 106 -10.24 -10.18 -8.02
N ILE A 107 -10.95 -11.09 -8.69
CA ILE A 107 -11.46 -10.86 -10.04
C ILE A 107 -12.52 -9.77 -9.92
N THR A 108 -12.20 -8.57 -10.42
CA THR A 108 -13.17 -7.48 -10.51
C THR A 108 -14.14 -7.81 -11.65
N THR A 109 -15.25 -8.44 -11.30
CA THR A 109 -16.36 -8.63 -12.23
C THR A 109 -16.92 -7.26 -12.60
N ILE A 110 -17.10 -7.01 -13.90
CA ILE A 110 -17.69 -5.76 -14.41
C ILE A 110 -19.05 -5.58 -13.74
N ASN A 111 -19.15 -4.59 -12.86
CA ASN A 111 -20.37 -4.34 -12.11
C ASN A 111 -21.29 -3.44 -12.94
N PHE A 112 -22.46 -3.96 -13.33
CA PHE A 112 -23.48 -3.20 -14.09
C PHE A 112 -24.00 -1.95 -13.36
N ARG A 113 -23.76 -1.83 -12.05
CA ARG A 113 -24.09 -0.63 -11.26
C ARG A 113 -23.02 0.46 -11.33
N HIS A 114 -21.91 0.23 -12.03
CA HIS A 114 -20.90 1.25 -12.19
C HIS A 114 -21.48 2.41 -13.02
N PRO A 115 -21.35 3.68 -12.57
CA PRO A 115 -21.97 4.82 -13.25
C PRO A 115 -21.53 4.94 -14.70
N LEU A 116 -20.27 4.60 -15.00
CA LEU A 116 -19.77 4.58 -16.38
C LEU A 116 -20.53 3.60 -17.28
N SER A 117 -20.85 2.40 -16.79
CA SER A 117 -21.61 1.40 -17.55
C SER A 117 -23.01 1.91 -17.87
N ILE A 118 -23.67 2.57 -16.90
CA ILE A 118 -25.01 3.14 -17.09
C ILE A 118 -24.99 4.25 -18.16
N ILE A 119 -23.98 5.14 -18.11
CA ILE A 119 -23.83 6.23 -19.09
C ILE A 119 -23.63 5.64 -20.49
N ILE A 120 -22.79 4.63 -20.64
CA ILE A 120 -22.54 3.98 -21.93
C ILE A 120 -23.83 3.35 -22.49
N CYS A 121 -24.57 2.60 -21.66
CA CYS A 121 -25.85 2.01 -22.10
C CYS A 121 -26.88 3.07 -22.51
N PHE A 122 -26.95 4.19 -21.80
CA PHE A 122 -27.88 5.27 -22.12
C PHE A 122 -27.51 5.98 -23.44
N VAL A 123 -26.23 6.28 -23.63
CA VAL A 123 -25.71 6.88 -24.87
C VAL A 123 -25.90 5.93 -26.06
N ALA A 124 -25.63 4.63 -25.88
CA ALA A 124 -25.90 3.61 -26.89
C ALA A 124 -27.38 3.57 -27.26
N GLY A 125 -28.28 3.54 -26.25
CA GLY A 125 -29.73 3.55 -26.47
C GLY A 125 -30.22 4.77 -27.25
N ILE A 126 -29.74 5.97 -26.90
CA ILE A 126 -30.05 7.20 -27.65
C ILE A 126 -29.51 7.11 -29.09
N GLY A 127 -28.28 6.62 -29.27
CA GLY A 127 -27.67 6.42 -30.58
C GLY A 127 -28.48 5.49 -31.48
N ILE A 128 -29.02 4.40 -30.93
CA ILE A 128 -29.92 3.47 -31.62
C ILE A 128 -31.20 4.20 -32.07
N LEU A 129 -31.86 4.94 -31.17
CA LEU A 129 -33.09 5.67 -31.49
C LEU A 129 -32.89 6.71 -32.61
N ILE A 130 -31.79 7.46 -32.55
CA ILE A 130 -31.43 8.45 -33.58
C ILE A 130 -31.14 7.73 -34.90
N SER A 131 -30.40 6.62 -34.87
CA SER A 131 -30.07 5.85 -36.08
C SER A 131 -31.33 5.31 -36.75
N PHE A 132 -32.27 4.74 -36.00
CA PHE A 132 -33.56 4.29 -36.52
C PHE A 132 -34.37 5.44 -37.13
N PHE A 133 -34.38 6.61 -36.49
CA PHE A 133 -35.06 7.79 -37.00
C PHE A 133 -34.46 8.26 -38.34
N VAL A 134 -33.14 8.27 -38.46
CA VAL A 134 -32.43 8.61 -39.71
C VAL A 134 -32.75 7.59 -40.80
N VAL A 135 -32.72 6.29 -40.49
CA VAL A 135 -33.09 5.22 -41.45
C VAL A 135 -34.53 5.37 -41.92
N TYR A 136 -35.46 5.66 -41.00
CA TYR A 136 -36.87 5.88 -41.33
C TYR A 136 -37.05 7.07 -42.28
N ILE A 137 -36.40 8.20 -41.98
CA ILE A 137 -36.42 9.38 -42.86
C ILE A 137 -35.83 9.02 -44.23
N PHE A 138 -34.72 8.30 -44.28
CA PHE A 138 -34.07 7.92 -45.53
C PHE A 138 -34.98 7.06 -46.42
N ILE A 139 -35.70 6.10 -45.83
CA ILE A 139 -36.68 5.27 -46.54
C ILE A 139 -37.86 6.13 -47.03
N ARG A 140 -38.38 7.04 -46.19
CA ARG A 140 -39.55 7.86 -46.50
C ARG A 140 -39.26 8.94 -47.55
N PHE A 141 -38.08 9.54 -47.47
CA PHE A 141 -37.55 10.58 -48.37
C PHE A 141 -36.53 9.99 -49.32
N ASN A 142 -36.81 8.82 -49.88
CA ASN A 142 -35.97 8.14 -50.87
C ASN A 142 -35.68 8.97 -52.15
N GLY A 143 -36.22 10.19 -52.25
CA GLY A 143 -35.97 11.20 -53.29
C GLY A 143 -35.16 12.44 -52.86
N THR A 144 -34.69 12.57 -51.60
CA THR A 144 -33.84 13.71 -51.20
C THR A 144 -32.41 13.58 -51.77
N PRO A 145 -31.87 14.64 -52.41
CA PRO A 145 -30.64 14.58 -53.23
C PRO A 145 -29.33 14.49 -52.43
N VAL A 146 -29.37 14.10 -51.15
CA VAL A 146 -28.17 13.88 -50.32
C VAL A 146 -27.42 12.62 -50.75
N VAL A 147 -28.11 11.66 -51.38
CA VAL A 147 -27.55 10.38 -51.88
C VAL A 147 -27.12 10.44 -53.35
N LYS A 148 -27.02 11.65 -53.94
CA LYS A 148 -26.77 11.80 -55.38
C LYS A 148 -25.28 12.00 -55.73
N SER A 149 -24.41 12.24 -54.75
CA SER A 149 -22.96 12.28 -54.96
C SER A 149 -22.24 10.96 -54.65
N THR A 150 -22.91 10.03 -53.95
CA THR A 150 -22.36 8.71 -53.57
C THR A 150 -23.42 7.64 -53.84
N THR A 151 -23.06 6.49 -54.40
CA THR A 151 -24.04 5.46 -54.81
C THR A 151 -24.93 5.03 -53.65
N ARG A 152 -26.22 4.79 -53.93
CA ARG A 152 -27.25 4.43 -52.93
C ARG A 152 -26.84 3.26 -52.03
N GLU A 153 -26.14 2.29 -52.60
CA GLU A 153 -25.63 1.10 -51.91
C GLU A 153 -24.62 1.44 -50.80
N LEU A 154 -23.72 2.42 -51.02
CA LEU A 154 -22.72 2.80 -50.02
C LEU A 154 -23.35 3.44 -48.78
N SER A 155 -24.38 4.27 -48.97
CA SER A 155 -25.08 4.91 -47.84
C SER A 155 -25.81 3.89 -46.97
N TYR A 156 -26.39 2.84 -47.56
CA TYR A 156 -27.01 1.75 -46.80
C TYR A 156 -25.99 0.95 -46.00
N LEU A 157 -24.80 0.68 -46.55
CA LEU A 157 -23.72 0.00 -45.84
C LEU A 157 -23.24 0.81 -44.63
N ILE A 158 -23.10 2.13 -44.77
CA ILE A 158 -22.69 3.03 -43.67
C ILE A 158 -23.76 3.03 -42.56
N LEU A 159 -25.04 3.16 -42.90
CA LEU A 159 -26.13 3.15 -41.92
C LEU A 159 -26.23 1.82 -41.17
N MET A 160 -26.08 0.69 -41.88
CA MET A 160 -26.05 -0.63 -41.25
C MET A 160 -24.85 -0.80 -40.31
N GLY A 161 -23.68 -0.27 -40.67
CA GLY A 161 -22.49 -0.28 -39.82
C GLY A 161 -22.66 0.54 -38.53
N ILE A 162 -23.27 1.72 -38.63
CA ILE A 162 -23.57 2.57 -37.47
C ILE A 162 -24.57 1.87 -36.53
N LEU A 163 -25.64 1.28 -37.08
CA LEU A 163 -26.60 0.50 -36.30
C LEU A 163 -25.93 -0.68 -35.59
N PHE A 164 -25.09 -1.44 -36.30
CA PHE A 164 -24.39 -2.60 -35.72
C PHE A 164 -23.42 -2.17 -34.62
N CYS A 165 -22.68 -1.09 -34.82
CA CYS A 165 -21.77 -0.54 -33.81
C CYS A 165 -22.51 -0.20 -32.50
N HIS A 166 -23.67 0.45 -32.60
CA HIS A 166 -24.49 0.77 -31.43
C HIS A 166 -25.13 -0.46 -30.78
N LEU A 167 -25.35 -1.57 -31.51
CA LEU A 167 -25.87 -2.83 -30.97
C LEU A 167 -24.79 -3.67 -30.26
N THR A 168 -23.52 -3.51 -30.64
CA THR A 168 -22.39 -4.22 -30.03
C THR A 168 -21.74 -3.47 -28.87
N ALA A 169 -22.08 -2.18 -28.70
CA ALA A 169 -21.58 -1.32 -27.63
C ALA A 169 -22.35 -1.54 -26.31
#